data_AF-A0A6A4PE96-F1
#
_entry.id   AF-A0A6A4PE96-F1
#
_cell.length_a   1.000
_cell.length_b   1.000
_cell.length_c   1.000
_cell.angle_alpha   90.00
_cell.angle_beta   90.00
_cell.angle_gamma   90.00
#
_symmetry.space_group_name_H-M   'P 1'
#
loop_
_entity.id
_entity.type
_entity.pdbx_description
1 polymer ?
#
loop_
_entity_poly.entity_id
_entity_poly.type
_entity_poly.pdbx_seq_one_letter_code
_entity_poly.pdbx_strand_id
1 'polypeptide(L)'
;MPQIHTQSTFSFITNLLLYIYIYVCISVSSQTNLLEMDYQYIVAGGILASTLVLLLNLFGSAAKKKATGSLHAEEINNDCAKTSSKNGTCPQEVVETTDVIIVGAGVAGAALAYTLGKDGRRVHVIERDLNEPDRTVGELLQPGGYLKLTELGLEDCVDKIDAQQVYGYVLYKDGKHVKTSFPLDKFGSHVSGRSFHNGRFIQRMRHKALSLPNVKLEQGTVTSLLEEKGIIKGVHYKTKCREELIAKAPLQYASPFNWWRND
;
A
#
# COMPACT_ATOMS: atom_id res chain seq x y z
N MET A 1 -27.21 13.78 2.54
CA MET A 1 -26.58 13.59 1.22
C MET A 1 -25.67 14.79 0.97
N PRO A 2 -24.43 14.58 0.48
CA PRO A 2 -24.21 14.05 -0.86
C PRO A 2 -23.43 12.73 -0.90
N GLN A 3 -23.86 11.86 -1.81
CA GLN A 3 -23.26 10.60 -2.21
C GLN A 3 -22.33 10.87 -3.40
N ILE A 4 -21.16 11.48 -3.19
CA ILE A 4 -20.15 11.68 -4.24
C ILE A 4 -18.77 11.68 -3.57
N HIS A 5 -18.15 10.53 -3.32
CA HIS A 5 -16.69 10.46 -3.03
C HIS A 5 -16.07 9.06 -3.10
N THR A 6 -16.86 7.98 -3.08
CA THR A 6 -16.34 6.60 -3.05
C THR A 6 -15.83 6.06 -4.40
N GLN A 7 -16.30 6.58 -5.53
CA GLN A 7 -15.80 6.16 -6.86
C GLN A 7 -14.44 6.79 -7.22
N SER A 8 -14.20 8.01 -6.74
CA SER A 8 -12.96 8.75 -6.99
C SER A 8 -11.77 8.13 -6.26
N THR A 9 -11.95 7.72 -4.99
CA THR A 9 -10.89 7.11 -4.17
C THR A 9 -10.49 5.73 -4.67
N PHE A 10 -11.42 4.90 -5.15
CA PHE A 10 -11.09 3.59 -5.72
C PHE A 10 -10.30 3.71 -7.03
N SER A 11 -10.74 4.57 -7.96
CA SER A 11 -10.01 4.85 -9.21
C SER A 11 -8.63 5.47 -8.95
N PHE A 12 -8.50 6.26 -7.88
CA PHE A 12 -7.26 6.87 -7.45
C PHE A 12 -6.28 5.86 -6.84
N ILE A 13 -6.76 4.95 -5.99
CA ILE A 13 -5.94 3.85 -5.43
C ILE A 13 -5.47 2.93 -6.55
N THR A 14 -6.34 2.56 -7.51
CA THR A 14 -5.93 1.75 -8.65
C THR A 14 -4.89 2.44 -9.52
N ASN A 15 -5.00 3.75 -9.74
CA ASN A 15 -4.01 4.52 -10.51
C ASN A 15 -2.68 4.72 -9.75
N LEU A 16 -2.73 4.92 -8.43
CA LEU A 16 -1.53 5.00 -7.59
C LEU A 16 -0.79 3.65 -7.56
N LEU A 17 -1.54 2.55 -7.42
CA LEU A 17 -0.98 1.20 -7.44
C LEU A 17 -0.43 0.82 -8.82
N LEU A 18 -1.12 1.21 -9.90
CA LEU A 18 -0.64 1.01 -11.27
C LEU A 18 0.61 1.86 -11.54
N TYR A 19 0.67 3.09 -11.05
CA TYR A 19 1.85 3.96 -11.18
C TYR A 19 3.04 3.43 -10.39
N ILE A 20 2.83 2.99 -9.15
CA ILE A 20 3.87 2.34 -8.34
C ILE A 20 4.33 1.03 -9.00
N TYR A 21 3.41 0.23 -9.54
CA TYR A 21 3.73 -1.00 -10.25
C TYR A 21 4.53 -0.73 -11.52
N ILE A 22 4.11 0.23 -12.36
CA ILE A 22 4.85 0.65 -13.56
C ILE A 22 6.24 1.20 -13.19
N TYR A 23 6.33 2.01 -12.13
CA TYR A 23 7.60 2.55 -11.64
C TYR A 23 8.57 1.46 -11.19
N VAL A 24 8.05 0.46 -10.47
CA VAL A 24 8.80 -0.70 -10.02
C VAL A 24 9.21 -1.58 -11.21
N CYS A 25 8.31 -1.85 -12.15
CA CYS A 25 8.64 -2.61 -13.36
C CYS A 25 9.72 -1.93 -14.21
N ILE A 26 9.66 -0.61 -14.39
CA ILE A 26 10.70 0.15 -15.11
C ILE A 26 12.03 0.09 -14.35
N SER A 27 12.02 0.15 -13.02
CA SER A 27 13.23 0.07 -12.19
C SER A 27 13.85 -1.34 -12.17
N VAL A 28 13.04 -2.39 -12.32
CA VAL A 28 13.51 -3.79 -12.44
C VAL A 28 14.01 -4.08 -13.85
N SER A 29 13.34 -3.54 -14.88
CA SER A 29 13.76 -3.70 -16.29
C SER A 29 15.10 -3.03 -16.58
N SER A 30 15.52 -2.01 -15.82
CA SER A 30 16.85 -1.42 -15.95
C SER A 30 17.98 -2.29 -15.38
N GLN A 31 17.67 -3.43 -14.72
CA GLN A 31 18.66 -4.37 -14.19
C GLN A 31 18.83 -5.66 -15.00
N THR A 32 18.04 -5.89 -16.06
CA THR A 32 18.15 -7.09 -16.90
C THR A 32 18.42 -6.71 -18.34
N ASN A 33 19.66 -6.92 -18.80
CA ASN A 33 19.93 -7.07 -20.22
C ASN A 33 19.27 -8.38 -20.67
N LEU A 34 18.34 -8.32 -21.63
CA LEU A 34 18.21 -9.27 -22.74
C LEU A 34 17.18 -8.72 -23.74
N LEU A 35 17.62 -8.64 -24.99
CA LEU A 35 16.87 -8.10 -26.13
C LEU A 35 15.89 -9.15 -26.65
N GLU A 36 14.73 -8.65 -27.12
CA GLU A 36 13.75 -9.27 -28.03
C GLU A 36 12.67 -10.25 -27.52
N MET A 37 12.57 -10.61 -26.23
CA MET A 37 11.51 -11.55 -25.79
C MET A 37 10.40 -10.99 -24.87
N ASP A 38 10.35 -9.67 -24.61
CA ASP A 38 9.47 -9.13 -23.56
C ASP A 38 8.34 -8.19 -24.03
N TYR A 39 8.37 -7.66 -25.26
CA TYR A 39 7.33 -6.71 -25.70
C TYR A 39 5.95 -7.37 -25.83
N GLN A 40 5.92 -8.62 -26.27
CA GLN A 40 4.68 -9.37 -26.42
C GLN A 40 4.05 -9.71 -25.06
N TYR A 41 4.85 -9.96 -24.02
CA TYR A 41 4.36 -10.23 -22.66
C TYR A 41 3.93 -8.98 -21.92
N ILE A 42 4.61 -7.85 -22.11
CA ILE A 42 4.21 -6.55 -21.53
C ILE A 42 2.88 -6.08 -22.17
N VAL A 43 2.74 -6.20 -23.49
CA VAL A 43 1.51 -5.85 -24.19
C VAL A 43 0.38 -6.84 -23.87
N ALA A 44 0.65 -8.14 -23.84
CA ALA A 44 -0.35 -9.14 -23.44
C ALA A 44 -0.78 -8.97 -21.98
N GLY A 45 0.14 -8.67 -21.07
CA GLY A 45 -0.15 -8.38 -19.66
C GLY A 45 -1.02 -7.13 -19.49
N GLY A 46 -0.77 -6.07 -20.27
CA GLY A 46 -1.60 -4.87 -20.28
C GLY A 46 -3.02 -5.12 -20.81
N ILE A 47 -3.16 -5.95 -21.85
CA ILE A 47 -4.47 -6.32 -22.42
C ILE A 47 -5.26 -7.22 -21.45
N LEU A 48 -4.60 -8.16 -20.77
CA LEU A 48 -5.24 -9.02 -19.77
C LEU A 48 -5.67 -8.24 -18.52
N ALA A 49 -4.85 -7.29 -18.05
CA ALA A 49 -5.21 -6.44 -16.92
C ALA A 49 -6.40 -5.50 -17.25
N SER A 50 -6.40 -4.91 -18.44
CA SER A 50 -7.47 -4.00 -18.87
C SER A 50 -8.80 -4.72 -19.12
N THR A 51 -8.77 -5.94 -19.66
CA THR A 51 -9.95 -6.79 -19.83
C THR A 51 -10.51 -7.29 -18.50
N LEU A 52 -9.65 -7.65 -17.53
CA LEU A 52 -10.09 -8.04 -16.18
C LEU A 52 -10.75 -6.87 -15.44
N VAL A 53 -10.23 -5.65 -15.59
CA VAL A 53 -10.84 -4.43 -15.02
C VAL A 53 -12.19 -4.11 -15.70
N LEU A 54 -12.30 -4.29 -17.01
CA LEU A 54 -13.56 -4.12 -17.73
C LEU A 54 -14.62 -5.12 -17.24
N LEU A 55 -14.23 -6.39 -17.07
CA LEU A 55 -15.10 -7.45 -16.56
C LEU A 55 -15.58 -7.15 -15.13
N LEU A 56 -14.68 -6.74 -14.23
CA LEU A 56 -15.03 -6.39 -12.84
C LEU A 56 -16.01 -5.18 -12.78
N ASN A 57 -15.89 -4.20 -13.68
CA ASN A 57 -16.83 -3.08 -13.77
C ASN A 57 -18.21 -3.49 -14.30
N LEU A 58 -18.26 -4.45 -15.24
CA LEU A 58 -19.53 -4.98 -15.78
C LEU A 58 -20.26 -5.84 -14.74
N PHE A 59 -19.55 -6.69 -13.98
CA PHE A 59 -20.15 -7.52 -12.93
C PHE A 59 -20.55 -6.73 -11.68
N GLY A 60 -19.83 -5.66 -11.33
CA GLY A 60 -20.18 -4.76 -10.23
C GLY A 60 -21.48 -3.96 -10.46
N SER A 61 -21.88 -3.79 -11.71
CA SER A 61 -23.11 -3.07 -12.08
C SER A 61 -24.37 -3.94 -11.97
N ALA A 62 -24.24 -5.27 -12.10
CA ALA A 62 -25.34 -6.23 -11.96
C ALA A 62 -25.75 -6.47 -10.49
N ALA A 63 -24.85 -6.26 -9.53
CA ALA A 63 -25.09 -6.51 -8.10
C ALA A 63 -25.88 -5.40 -7.38
N LYS A 64 -26.22 -4.28 -8.05
CA LYS A 64 -26.92 -3.13 -7.43
C LYS A 64 -28.46 -3.22 -7.41
N LYS A 65 -29.08 -4.37 -7.71
CA LYS A 65 -30.54 -4.56 -7.59
C LYS A 65 -30.92 -5.71 -6.65
N LYS A 66 -30.84 -5.48 -5.33
CA LYS A 66 -31.81 -5.94 -4.31
C LYS A 66 -31.26 -5.71 -2.91
N ALA A 67 -32.02 -4.96 -2.10
CA ALA A 67 -32.37 -5.23 -0.69
C ALA A 67 -32.57 -3.92 0.10
N THR A 68 -33.73 -3.30 -0.11
CA THR A 68 -34.43 -2.50 0.90
C THR A 68 -35.24 -3.45 1.77
N GLY A 69 -35.10 -3.38 3.11
CA GLY A 69 -36.01 -4.10 4.01
C GLY A 69 -35.57 -4.17 5.47
N SER A 70 -36.16 -3.27 6.28
CA SER A 70 -36.55 -3.38 7.69
C SER A 70 -35.52 -3.60 8.81
N LEU A 71 -35.46 -2.60 9.69
CA LEU A 71 -34.99 -2.65 11.08
C LEU A 71 -36.04 -3.34 11.96
N HIS A 72 -35.60 -4.16 12.91
CA HIS A 72 -36.28 -4.32 14.19
C HIS A 72 -35.22 -4.55 15.26
N ALA A 73 -35.28 -3.74 16.30
CA ALA A 73 -34.46 -3.82 17.49
C ALA A 73 -35.00 -4.89 18.45
N GLU A 74 -34.11 -5.57 19.17
CA GLU A 74 -34.39 -6.10 20.50
C GLU A 74 -33.12 -6.09 21.35
N GLU A 75 -33.21 -5.41 22.49
CA GLU A 75 -32.31 -5.49 23.64
C GLU A 75 -32.59 -6.75 24.44
N ILE A 76 -31.56 -7.46 24.90
CA ILE A 76 -31.65 -8.22 26.16
C ILE A 76 -30.38 -7.98 26.99
N ASN A 77 -30.63 -7.64 28.25
CA ASN A 77 -29.72 -7.24 29.31
C ASN A 77 -29.25 -8.44 30.16
N ASN A 78 -28.17 -8.21 30.91
CA ASN A 78 -27.79 -8.81 32.21
C ASN A 78 -27.00 -10.14 32.30
N ASP A 79 -25.71 -9.97 32.62
CA ASP A 79 -25.07 -10.20 33.94
C ASP A 79 -24.38 -11.54 34.33
N CYS A 80 -23.17 -11.32 34.87
CA CYS A 80 -22.35 -11.97 35.91
C CYS A 80 -21.88 -13.44 35.94
N ALA A 81 -20.55 -13.54 36.18
CA ALA A 81 -19.81 -14.43 37.11
C ALA A 81 -19.36 -15.86 36.75
N LYS A 82 -18.03 -15.94 36.57
CA LYS A 82 -17.04 -16.82 37.27
C LYS A 82 -16.94 -18.34 36.98
N THR A 83 -15.74 -18.67 36.47
CA THR A 83 -14.74 -19.70 36.89
C THR A 83 -14.50 -20.93 36.01
N SER A 84 -13.19 -21.11 35.74
CA SER A 84 -12.44 -22.38 35.66
C SER A 84 -12.07 -22.93 34.26
N SER A 85 -10.79 -22.71 33.94
CA SER A 85 -9.81 -23.69 33.46
C SER A 85 -10.18 -24.64 32.31
N LYS A 86 -9.50 -24.47 31.16
CA LYS A 86 -8.56 -25.45 30.60
C LYS A 86 -7.86 -24.93 29.33
N ASN A 87 -6.61 -25.36 29.17
CA ASN A 87 -5.66 -24.99 28.13
C ASN A 87 -6.17 -25.24 26.71
N GLY A 88 -6.05 -24.20 25.91
CA GLY A 88 -6.01 -24.18 24.46
C GLY A 88 -5.76 -22.72 24.08
N THR A 89 -4.55 -22.37 23.65
CA THR A 89 -4.26 -20.99 23.24
C THR A 89 -4.99 -20.74 21.92
N CYS A 90 -6.26 -20.34 22.02
CA CYS A 90 -6.98 -19.73 20.91
C CYS A 90 -6.28 -18.42 20.57
N PRO A 91 -6.05 -18.10 19.29
CA PRO A 91 -5.58 -16.78 18.89
C PRO A 91 -6.50 -15.72 19.51
N GLN A 92 -5.95 -14.77 20.26
CA GLN A 92 -6.76 -13.72 20.86
C GLN A 92 -7.41 -12.89 19.75
N GLU A 93 -8.75 -12.88 19.71
CA GLU A 93 -9.51 -12.04 18.78
C GLU A 93 -9.49 -10.59 19.27
N VAL A 94 -8.56 -9.79 18.74
CA VAL A 94 -8.60 -8.33 18.93
C VAL A 94 -9.65 -7.77 17.98
N VAL A 95 -10.90 -7.68 18.44
CA VAL A 95 -11.99 -7.02 17.68
C VAL A 95 -11.90 -5.50 17.89
N GLU A 96 -10.82 -4.88 17.42
CA GLU A 96 -10.88 -3.47 17.05
C GLU A 96 -11.56 -3.41 15.68
N THR A 97 -12.68 -2.69 15.59
CA THR A 97 -13.43 -2.51 14.35
C THR A 97 -12.52 -1.85 13.30
N THR A 98 -11.86 -2.65 12.48
CA THR A 98 -10.90 -2.24 11.46
C THR A 98 -11.57 -2.30 10.10
N ASP A 99 -11.42 -1.26 9.28
CA ASP A 99 -12.02 -1.21 7.95
C ASP A 99 -11.09 -1.83 6.90
N VAL A 100 -9.78 -1.62 7.05
CA VAL A 100 -8.75 -2.08 6.10
C VAL A 100 -7.54 -2.61 6.85
N ILE A 101 -7.11 -3.83 6.49
CA ILE A 101 -5.80 -4.34 6.87
C ILE A 101 -4.83 -4.13 5.72
N ILE A 102 -3.72 -3.44 5.98
CA ILE A 102 -2.61 -3.28 5.06
C ILE A 102 -1.48 -4.14 5.58
N VAL A 103 -0.90 -4.96 4.70
CA VAL A 103 0.24 -5.76 5.10
C VAL A 103 1.48 -5.34 4.32
N GLY A 104 2.50 -4.97 5.09
CA GLY A 104 3.70 -4.25 4.67
C GLY A 104 3.52 -2.73 4.79
N ALA A 105 4.43 -2.08 5.50
CA ALA A 105 4.54 -0.63 5.66
C ALA A 105 5.77 -0.07 4.90
N GLY A 106 6.02 -0.60 3.69
CA GLY A 106 6.94 0.02 2.72
C GLY A 106 6.32 1.26 2.06
N VAL A 107 6.90 1.73 0.95
CA VAL A 107 6.42 2.94 0.25
C VAL A 107 4.92 2.89 -0.08
N ALA A 108 4.46 1.81 -0.72
CA ALA A 108 3.06 1.65 -1.11
C ALA A 108 2.12 1.53 0.10
N GLY A 109 2.46 0.67 1.06
CA GLY A 109 1.63 0.43 2.23
C GLY A 109 1.51 1.65 3.15
N ALA A 110 2.61 2.36 3.40
CA ALA A 110 2.58 3.58 4.21
C ALA A 110 1.82 4.73 3.51
N ALA A 111 2.01 4.91 2.19
CA ALA A 111 1.25 5.89 1.42
C ALA A 111 -0.26 5.58 1.42
N LEU A 112 -0.62 4.31 1.21
CA LEU A 112 -2.01 3.87 1.23
C LEU A 112 -2.63 4.03 2.61
N ALA A 113 -1.90 3.69 3.67
CA ALA A 113 -2.35 3.85 5.05
C ALA A 113 -2.66 5.30 5.38
N TYR A 114 -1.76 6.23 5.03
CA TYR A 114 -1.99 7.65 5.22
C TYR A 114 -3.18 8.18 4.41
N THR A 115 -3.30 7.77 3.15
CA THR A 115 -4.39 8.20 2.27
C THR A 115 -5.75 7.75 2.80
N LEU A 116 -5.90 6.45 3.11
CA LEU A 116 -7.13 5.89 3.69
C LEU A 116 -7.42 6.46 5.09
N GLY A 117 -6.37 6.73 5.87
CA GLY A 117 -6.47 7.40 7.15
C GLY A 117 -7.05 8.81 7.01
N LYS A 118 -6.56 9.62 6.06
CA LYS A 118 -7.11 10.95 5.79
C LYS A 118 -8.59 10.90 5.36
N ASP A 119 -8.98 9.84 4.66
CA ASP A 119 -10.36 9.58 4.28
C ASP A 119 -11.25 9.04 5.43
N GLY A 120 -10.71 8.97 6.66
CA GLY A 120 -11.43 8.58 7.88
C GLY A 120 -11.57 7.07 8.07
N ARG A 121 -10.85 6.23 7.31
CA ARG A 121 -10.89 4.77 7.47
C ARG A 121 -10.03 4.31 8.63
N ARG A 122 -10.48 3.30 9.37
CA ARG A 122 -9.69 2.65 10.41
C ARG A 122 -8.76 1.65 9.75
N VAL A 123 -7.47 1.98 9.73
CA VAL A 123 -6.45 1.21 9.02
C VAL A 123 -5.55 0.52 10.02
N HIS A 124 -5.41 -0.80 9.90
CA HIS A 124 -4.42 -1.57 10.64
C HIS A 124 -3.32 -2.02 9.68
N VAL A 125 -2.11 -1.52 9.90
CA VAL A 125 -0.92 -1.84 9.11
C VAL A 125 -0.07 -2.82 9.90
N ILE A 126 0.24 -3.98 9.30
CA ILE A 126 1.11 -4.99 9.88
C ILE A 126 2.41 -5.04 9.08
N GLU A 127 3.53 -4.71 9.71
CA GLU A 127 4.86 -4.70 9.10
C GLU A 127 5.80 -5.65 9.85
N ARG A 128 6.53 -6.47 9.09
CA ARG A 128 7.46 -7.46 9.64
C ARG A 128 8.56 -6.82 10.46
N ASP A 129 9.14 -5.73 9.94
CA ASP A 129 10.19 -4.99 10.63
C ASP A 129 9.99 -3.47 10.56
N LEU A 130 9.80 -2.86 11.75
CA LEU A 130 9.65 -1.42 11.93
C LEU A 130 10.97 -0.67 12.06
N ASN A 131 12.11 -1.38 12.16
CA ASN A 131 13.42 -0.74 12.08
C ASN A 131 13.63 -0.04 10.74
N GLU A 132 14.59 0.88 10.70
CA GLU A 132 14.98 1.57 9.46
C GLU A 132 15.52 0.53 8.46
N PRO A 133 14.90 0.38 7.27
CA PRO A 133 15.40 -0.57 6.29
C PRO A 133 16.76 -0.16 5.73
N ASP A 134 17.74 -1.05 5.87
CA ASP A 134 19.04 -0.90 5.23
C ASP A 134 19.05 -1.61 3.87
N ARG A 135 18.84 -0.83 2.79
CA ARG A 135 18.90 -1.31 1.41
C ARG A 135 19.16 -0.17 0.44
N THR A 136 19.87 -0.48 -0.63
CA THR A 136 20.25 0.47 -1.70
C THR A 136 19.18 0.64 -2.80
N VAL A 137 18.09 -0.12 -2.72
CA VAL A 137 16.99 -0.05 -3.72
C VAL A 137 16.01 1.07 -3.36
N GLY A 138 15.61 1.85 -4.36
CA GLY A 138 14.57 2.88 -4.21
C GLY A 138 15.08 4.24 -3.72
N GLU A 139 16.37 4.53 -3.93
CA GLU A 139 17.03 5.77 -3.48
C GLU A 139 16.90 6.95 -4.46
N LEU A 140 16.15 6.79 -5.56
CA LEU A 140 15.82 7.86 -6.50
C LEU A 140 14.33 7.85 -6.80
N LEU A 141 13.67 8.96 -6.46
CA LEU A 141 12.30 9.29 -6.79
C LEU A 141 12.28 10.21 -8.03
N GLN A 142 11.66 9.76 -9.12
CA GLN A 142 11.48 10.61 -10.32
C GLN A 142 10.58 11.82 -10.02
N PRO A 143 10.66 12.90 -10.82
CA PRO A 143 9.78 14.06 -10.65
C PRO A 143 8.29 13.72 -10.61
N GLY A 144 7.84 12.76 -11.42
CA GLY A 144 6.44 12.29 -11.40
C GLY A 144 6.03 11.63 -10.08
N GLY A 145 6.95 10.89 -9.45
CA GLY A 145 6.74 10.34 -8.10
C GLY A 145 6.66 11.43 -7.04
N TYR A 146 7.51 12.45 -7.12
CA TYR A 146 7.46 13.61 -6.21
C TYR A 146 6.15 14.40 -6.35
N LEU A 147 5.68 14.62 -7.58
CA LEU A 147 4.36 15.21 -7.84
C LEU A 147 3.24 14.38 -7.20
N LYS A 148 3.33 13.04 -7.27
CA LYS A 148 2.33 12.17 -6.65
C LYS A 148 2.37 12.24 -5.13
N LEU A 149 3.54 12.35 -4.50
CA LEU A 149 3.64 12.61 -3.06
C LEU A 149 2.96 13.93 -2.68
N THR A 150 3.17 14.98 -3.49
CA THR A 150 2.55 16.29 -3.28
C THR A 150 1.02 16.21 -3.35
N GLU A 151 0.48 15.51 -4.36
CA GLU A 151 -0.97 15.29 -4.49
C GLU A 151 -1.56 14.54 -3.28
N LEU A 152 -0.78 13.64 -2.66
CA LEU A 152 -1.18 12.88 -1.49
C LEU A 152 -1.01 13.65 -0.17
N GLY A 153 -0.27 14.77 -0.15
CA GLY A 153 0.12 15.47 1.08
C GLY A 153 1.20 14.72 1.87
N LEU A 154 2.16 14.11 1.15
CA LEU A 154 3.29 13.31 1.63
C LEU A 154 4.64 13.88 1.19
N GLU A 155 4.67 15.03 0.54
CA GLU A 155 5.87 15.69 0.05
C GLU A 155 6.88 16.03 1.16
N ASP A 156 6.42 16.30 2.38
CA ASP A 156 7.28 16.57 3.54
C ASP A 156 8.03 15.31 4.04
N CYS A 157 7.72 14.13 3.50
CA CYS A 157 8.45 12.90 3.80
C CYS A 157 9.84 12.85 3.15
N VAL A 158 10.11 13.67 2.13
CA VAL A 158 11.47 13.82 1.57
C VAL A 158 12.26 14.95 2.23
N ASP A 159 11.65 15.68 3.16
CA ASP A 159 12.33 16.74 3.90
C ASP A 159 13.05 16.17 5.13
N LYS A 160 14.16 16.83 5.49
CA LYS A 160 14.97 16.51 6.69
C LYS A 160 15.55 15.08 6.70
N ILE A 161 15.70 14.46 5.52
CA ILE A 161 16.37 13.16 5.35
C ILE A 161 17.65 13.24 4.48
N ASP A 162 18.14 14.46 4.28
CA ASP A 162 19.28 14.76 3.38
C ASP A 162 19.00 14.41 1.91
N ALA A 163 17.75 14.60 1.47
CA ALA A 163 17.35 14.35 0.09
C ALA A 163 17.96 15.38 -0.86
N GLN A 164 18.62 14.90 -1.91
CA GLN A 164 19.22 15.71 -2.96
C GLN A 164 18.23 15.91 -4.10
N GLN A 165 18.15 17.13 -4.63
CA GLN A 165 17.35 17.40 -5.83
C GLN A 165 18.05 16.87 -7.07
N VAL A 166 17.30 16.20 -7.96
CA VAL A 166 17.82 15.60 -9.19
C VAL A 166 17.08 16.17 -10.38
N TYR A 167 17.79 16.84 -11.29
CA TYR A 167 17.20 17.55 -12.43
C TYR A 167 17.32 16.80 -13.76
N GLY A 168 17.96 15.63 -13.76
CA GLY A 168 18.20 14.83 -14.95
C GLY A 168 19.37 13.88 -14.74
N TYR A 169 19.90 13.35 -15.85
CA TYR A 169 21.01 12.41 -15.85
C TYR A 169 22.16 12.92 -16.72
N VAL A 170 23.32 12.33 -16.52
CA VAL A 170 24.43 12.40 -17.46
C VAL A 170 24.76 10.97 -17.88
N LEU A 171 24.69 10.69 -19.18
CA LEU A 171 25.00 9.39 -19.74
C LEU A 171 26.43 9.42 -20.28
N TYR A 172 27.28 8.52 -19.79
CA TYR A 172 28.67 8.39 -20.23
C TYR A 172 28.83 7.13 -21.06
N LYS A 173 29.48 7.23 -22.22
CA LYS A 173 29.82 6.09 -23.07
C LYS A 173 31.04 6.42 -23.94
N ASP A 174 32.05 5.55 -23.91
CA ASP A 174 33.25 5.64 -24.77
C ASP A 174 33.95 7.01 -24.72
N GLY A 175 34.11 7.59 -23.52
CA GLY A 175 34.71 8.92 -23.32
C GLY A 175 33.83 10.10 -23.74
N LYS A 176 32.63 9.84 -24.29
CA LYS A 176 31.63 10.86 -24.60
C LYS A 176 30.58 10.91 -23.50
N HIS A 177 29.94 12.07 -23.35
CA HIS A 177 28.82 12.22 -22.44
C HIS A 177 27.69 13.05 -23.05
N VAL A 178 26.47 12.77 -22.62
CA VAL A 178 25.29 13.58 -22.92
C VAL A 178 24.54 13.87 -21.63
N LYS A 179 24.22 15.15 -21.40
CA LYS A 179 23.35 15.56 -20.30
C LYS A 179 21.91 15.52 -20.77
N THR A 180 21.06 14.83 -20.03
CA THR A 180 19.62 14.74 -20.29
C THR A 180 18.87 15.36 -19.12
N SER A 181 18.17 16.46 -19.36
CA SER A 181 17.37 17.13 -18.32
C SER A 181 15.95 16.57 -18.29
N PHE A 182 15.34 16.51 -17.11
CA PHE A 182 13.90 16.23 -17.02
C PHE A 182 13.10 17.38 -17.65
N PRO A 183 11.96 17.09 -18.31
CA PRO A 183 11.10 18.12 -18.92
C PRO A 183 10.26 18.83 -17.84
N LEU A 184 10.87 19.76 -17.11
CA LEU A 184 10.29 20.39 -15.91
C LEU A 184 9.66 21.77 -16.16
N ASP A 185 9.75 22.31 -17.38
CA ASP A 185 9.40 23.71 -17.71
C ASP A 185 7.93 24.07 -17.40
N LYS A 186 7.05 23.07 -17.31
CA LYS A 186 5.62 23.23 -17.05
C LYS A 186 5.25 23.12 -15.56
N PHE A 187 6.22 22.89 -14.68
CA PHE A 187 6.00 22.66 -13.25
C PHE A 187 6.62 23.76 -12.39
N GLY A 188 6.19 23.86 -11.13
CA GLY A 188 6.78 24.80 -10.19
C GLY A 188 8.25 24.49 -9.92
N SER A 189 9.05 25.50 -9.55
CA SER A 189 10.50 25.38 -9.33
C SER A 189 10.92 24.36 -8.26
N HIS A 190 10.01 24.00 -7.36
CA HIS A 190 10.22 22.97 -6.35
C HIS A 190 10.16 21.53 -6.91
N VAL A 191 9.58 21.34 -8.10
CA VAL A 191 9.41 20.02 -8.73
C VAL A 191 10.71 19.58 -9.37
N SER A 192 11.27 18.50 -8.86
CA SER A 192 12.41 17.79 -9.45
C SER A 192 12.45 16.37 -8.88
N GLY A 193 13.36 15.52 -9.35
CA GLY A 193 13.62 14.24 -8.72
C GLY A 193 14.20 14.43 -7.32
N ARG A 194 14.15 13.37 -6.51
CA ARG A 194 14.76 13.35 -5.17
C ARG A 194 15.58 12.10 -5.01
N SER A 195 16.86 12.24 -4.66
CA SER A 195 17.67 11.11 -4.23
C SER A 195 17.85 11.15 -2.72
N PHE A 196 17.74 10.02 -2.04
CA PHE A 196 17.78 9.95 -0.58
C PHE A 196 18.09 8.52 -0.13
N HIS A 197 18.48 8.35 1.13
CA HIS A 197 18.51 7.03 1.77
C HIS A 197 17.09 6.48 1.91
N ASN A 198 16.82 5.33 1.28
CA ASN A 198 15.47 4.74 1.25
C ASN A 198 14.94 4.44 2.67
N GLY A 199 15.81 4.03 3.60
CA GLY A 199 15.42 3.73 4.98
C GLY A 199 14.77 4.93 5.67
N ARG A 200 15.45 6.08 5.64
CA ARG A 200 14.97 7.35 6.19
C ARG A 200 13.65 7.78 5.56
N PHE A 201 13.51 7.65 4.24
CA PHE A 201 12.27 7.98 3.54
C PHE A 201 11.09 7.11 4.00
N ILE A 202 11.29 5.79 4.10
CA ILE A 202 10.26 4.88 4.62
C ILE A 202 9.88 5.24 6.06
N GLN A 203 10.84 5.59 6.91
CA GLN A 203 10.53 5.99 8.29
C GLN A 203 9.72 7.30 8.34
N ARG A 204 10.04 8.29 7.50
CA ARG A 204 9.20 9.51 7.39
C ARG A 204 7.78 9.18 6.96
N MET A 205 7.60 8.29 5.96
CA MET A 205 6.29 7.86 5.48
C MET A 205 5.49 7.13 6.57
N ARG A 206 6.13 6.21 7.32
CA ARG A 206 5.51 5.50 8.45
C ARG A 206 5.09 6.46 9.56
N HIS A 207 5.96 7.39 9.95
CA HIS A 207 5.63 8.43 10.95
C HIS A 207 4.49 9.33 10.50
N LYS A 208 4.45 9.70 9.22
CA LYS A 208 3.37 10.50 8.66
C LYS A 208 2.03 9.76 8.71
N ALA A 209 2.01 8.47 8.35
CA ALA A 209 0.82 7.65 8.49
C ALA A 209 0.34 7.55 9.95
N LEU A 210 1.25 7.33 10.90
CA LEU A 210 0.97 7.26 12.33
C LEU A 210 0.53 8.59 12.97
N SER A 211 0.70 9.72 12.28
CA SER A 211 0.18 11.01 12.77
C SER A 211 -1.35 11.08 12.77
N LEU A 212 -2.02 10.14 12.09
CA LEU A 212 -3.47 10.05 12.01
C LEU A 212 -4.00 9.11 13.11
N PRO A 213 -5.01 9.53 13.90
CA PRO A 213 -5.48 8.76 15.06
C PRO A 213 -6.17 7.44 14.71
N ASN A 214 -6.59 7.28 13.46
CA ASN A 214 -7.28 6.11 12.92
C ASN A 214 -6.36 5.16 12.14
N VAL A 215 -5.04 5.37 12.21
CA VAL A 215 -4.04 4.48 11.62
C VAL A 215 -3.24 3.81 12.73
N LYS A 216 -3.32 2.48 12.80
CA LYS A 216 -2.53 1.64 13.70
C LYS A 216 -1.41 0.98 12.90
N LEU A 217 -0.16 1.14 13.32
CA LEU A 217 0.99 0.43 12.76
C LEU A 217 1.56 -0.53 13.79
N GLU A 218 1.63 -1.80 13.45
CA GLU A 218 2.04 -2.88 14.34
C GLU A 218 3.19 -3.69 13.73
N GLN A 219 4.16 -4.06 14.58
CA GLN A 219 5.22 -4.97 14.17
C GLN A 219 4.75 -6.42 14.29
N GLY A 220 4.60 -7.08 13.15
CA GLY A 220 4.23 -8.48 13.06
C GLY A 220 4.43 -9.07 11.68
N THR A 221 4.56 -10.39 11.61
CA THR A 221 4.71 -11.13 10.35
C THR A 221 3.40 -11.81 10.02
N VAL A 222 2.73 -11.37 8.95
CA VAL A 222 1.57 -12.09 8.42
C VAL A 222 2.01 -13.43 7.87
N THR A 223 1.32 -14.49 8.27
CA THR A 223 1.66 -15.88 7.92
C THR A 223 0.69 -16.49 6.91
N SER A 224 -0.58 -16.08 6.91
CA SER A 224 -1.58 -16.58 5.97
C SER A 224 -2.79 -15.64 5.90
N LEU A 225 -3.56 -15.77 4.83
CA LEU A 225 -4.86 -15.11 4.70
C LEU A 225 -5.93 -15.93 5.42
N LEU A 226 -6.86 -15.26 6.09
CA LEU A 226 -8.07 -15.89 6.62
C LEU A 226 -9.13 -15.85 5.52
N GLU A 227 -9.43 -17.02 4.95
CA GLU A 227 -10.40 -17.17 3.86
C GLU A 227 -11.62 -17.96 4.33
N GLU A 228 -12.81 -17.42 4.08
CA GLU A 228 -14.07 -18.08 4.35
C GLU A 228 -14.93 -18.07 3.08
N LYS A 229 -15.25 -19.27 2.57
CA LYS A 229 -16.10 -19.46 1.38
C LYS A 229 -15.60 -18.67 0.14
N GLY A 230 -14.29 -18.66 -0.11
CA GLY A 230 -13.71 -17.93 -1.25
C GLY A 230 -13.49 -16.43 -1.01
N ILE A 231 -13.80 -15.92 0.18
CA ILE A 231 -13.70 -14.49 0.50
C ILE A 231 -12.67 -14.30 1.60
N ILE A 232 -11.69 -13.41 1.36
CA ILE A 232 -10.72 -13.03 2.38
C ILE A 232 -11.43 -12.17 3.44
N LYS A 233 -11.32 -12.58 4.70
CA LYS A 233 -11.92 -11.94 5.88
C LYS A 233 -10.89 -11.34 6.82
N GLY A 234 -9.62 -11.68 6.64
CA GLY A 234 -8.56 -11.22 7.53
C GLY A 234 -7.21 -11.83 7.21
N VAL A 235 -6.32 -11.76 8.19
CA VAL A 235 -4.98 -12.34 8.14
C VAL A 235 -4.63 -12.97 9.48
N HIS A 236 -3.89 -14.09 9.42
CA HIS A 236 -3.16 -14.62 10.56
C HIS A 236 -1.78 -13.97 10.59
N TYR A 237 -1.31 -13.59 11.77
CA TYR A 237 0.01 -13.00 11.92
C TYR A 237 0.65 -13.33 13.26
N LYS A 238 1.98 -13.24 13.29
CA LYS A 238 2.80 -13.42 14.48
C LYS A 238 3.29 -12.07 14.95
N THR A 239 3.02 -11.71 16.19
CA THR A 239 3.59 -10.50 16.80
C THR A 239 5.09 -10.65 16.99
N LYS A 240 5.79 -9.55 17.30
CA LYS A 240 7.20 -9.57 17.70
C LYS A 240 7.48 -10.54 18.87
N CYS A 241 6.51 -10.75 19.76
CA CYS A 241 6.59 -11.67 20.90
C CYS A 241 6.26 -13.13 20.55
N ARG A 242 6.11 -13.45 19.25
CA ARG A 242 5.74 -14.78 18.72
C ARG A 242 4.35 -15.26 19.13
N GLU A 243 3.47 -14.34 19.53
CA GLU A 243 2.06 -14.65 19.74
C GLU A 243 1.34 -14.71 18.38
N GLU A 244 0.53 -15.74 18.17
CA GLU A 244 -0.30 -15.90 16.98
C GLU A 244 -1.65 -15.20 17.19
N LEU A 245 -1.93 -14.22 16.34
CA LEU A 245 -3.14 -13.41 16.38
C LEU A 245 -3.86 -13.42 15.02
N ILE A 246 -5.13 -13.02 15.05
CA ILE A 246 -5.97 -12.86 13.87
C ILE A 246 -6.45 -11.41 13.81
N ALA A 247 -6.24 -10.76 12.66
CA ALA A 247 -6.84 -9.48 12.36
C ALA A 247 -7.91 -9.66 11.29
N LYS A 248 -9.12 -9.14 11.52
CA LYS A 248 -10.25 -9.22 10.57
C LYS A 248 -10.62 -7.83 10.05
N ALA A 249 -10.93 -7.75 8.77
CA ALA A 249 -11.43 -6.53 8.13
C ALA A 249 -12.25 -6.88 6.89
N PRO A 250 -13.15 -5.99 6.44
CA PRO A 250 -13.84 -6.15 5.15
C PRO A 250 -12.91 -6.10 3.94
N LEU A 251 -11.76 -5.43 4.03
CA LEU A 251 -10.79 -5.27 2.95
C LEU A 251 -9.36 -5.52 3.43
N GLN A 252 -8.58 -6.22 2.62
CA GLN A 252 -7.16 -6.48 2.83
C GLN A 252 -6.36 -6.03 1.62
N TYR A 253 -5.22 -5.40 1.87
CA TYR A 253 -4.24 -5.05 0.85
C TYR A 253 -2.89 -5.64 1.22
N ALA A 254 -2.36 -6.52 0.37
CA ALA A 254 -1.01 -7.03 0.48
C ALA A 254 -0.10 -6.24 -0.46
N SER A 255 0.88 -5.51 0.09
CA SER A 255 1.90 -4.81 -0.72
C SER A 255 2.96 -5.82 -1.16
N PRO A 256 2.97 -6.32 -2.41
CA PRO A 256 3.58 -7.60 -2.77
C PRO A 256 5.12 -7.63 -2.81
N PHE A 257 5.82 -6.55 -2.43
CA PHE A 257 7.24 -6.44 -2.75
C PHE A 257 8.18 -7.40 -2.00
N ASN A 258 7.72 -8.11 -0.95
CA ASN A 258 8.55 -9.05 -0.19
C ASN A 258 7.85 -10.36 0.26
N TRP A 259 6.67 -10.68 -0.29
CA TRP A 259 5.86 -11.81 0.20
C TRP A 259 6.26 -13.18 -0.33
N TRP A 260 6.94 -13.21 -1.47
CA TRP A 260 7.27 -14.47 -2.16
C TRP A 260 8.69 -14.96 -1.90
N ARG A 261 9.51 -14.25 -1.11
CA ARG A 261 10.80 -14.79 -0.65
C ARG A 261 10.57 -15.46 0.70
N ASN A 262 10.28 -16.76 0.64
CA ASN A 262 10.91 -17.65 1.60
C ASN A 262 12.37 -17.76 1.19
N ASP A 263 13.26 -17.62 2.16
CA ASP A 263 14.71 -17.77 2.10
C ASP A 263 15.52 -16.51 1.71
#